data_AF-A0A1V0GPI4-F1
#
_entry.id   AF-A0A1V0GPI4-F1
#
_cell.length_a   1.000
_cell.length_b   1.000
_cell.length_c   1.000
_cell.angle_alpha   90.00
_cell.angle_beta   90.00
_cell.angle_gamma   90.00
#
_symmetry.space_group_name_H-M   'P 1'
#
loop_
_entity.id
_entity.type
_entity.pdbx_description
1 polymer ?
#
loop_
_entity_poly.entity_id
_entity_poly.type
_entity_poly.pdbx_seq_one_letter_code
_entity_poly.pdbx_strand_id
1 'polypeptide(L)'
;MTQRLLHGDAHHRVTLFPGPAGSRRAVVCFEPGRERMAGFEPAAAPHFAARLGLDALVVQTARRDWFLSPASPALAAALRRATANYAEVCLSGFSMGGYGALLYSAACHGVRAMVVSPQYCIDPAVAPWDPGRHDKFRRIGQPMPLPQSQGDPRLGGIVLYDPAIPEDRQHARHVLKAFPAMTGVALPHGGHPASGVLGEAGRVGRIAEMVIADRIDGAALRDLHRRARRNSARYRLNLALAGAARHGARALPVLAELARTAAPRLRLDAGLALLPLDREQGIAALLQLLDDTPEAPRAWAGRIERALAS
;
A
#
# COMPACT_ATOMS: atom_id res chain seq x y z
N MET A 1 -12.46 -4.04 23.56
CA MET A 1 -12.11 -5.41 23.15
C MET A 1 -10.64 -5.61 23.40
N THR A 2 -10.25 -6.64 24.16
CA THR A 2 -8.84 -6.87 24.50
C THR A 2 -8.14 -7.58 23.34
N GLN A 3 -7.15 -6.92 22.74
CA GLN A 3 -6.29 -7.52 21.72
C GLN A 3 -5.45 -8.67 22.30
N ARG A 4 -5.07 -9.64 21.48
CA ARG A 4 -4.25 -10.80 21.89
C ARG A 4 -3.05 -10.97 20.98
N LEU A 5 -1.85 -11.06 21.55
CA LEU A 5 -0.65 -11.42 20.81
C LEU A 5 -0.65 -12.92 20.54
N LEU A 6 -0.64 -13.34 19.27
CA LEU A 6 -0.65 -14.75 18.86
C LEU A 6 0.72 -15.27 18.44
N HIS A 7 1.59 -14.37 17.97
CA HIS A 7 2.97 -14.64 17.58
C HIS A 7 3.81 -13.38 17.74
N GLY A 8 5.05 -13.53 18.18
CA GLY A 8 6.02 -12.45 18.28
C GLY A 8 7.43 -13.00 18.26
N ASP A 9 8.22 -12.55 17.30
CA ASP A 9 9.67 -12.73 17.27
C ASP A 9 10.37 -11.39 16.98
N ALA A 10 11.68 -11.40 16.78
CA ALA A 10 12.45 -10.18 16.53
C ALA A 10 12.10 -9.47 15.21
N HIS A 11 11.42 -10.16 14.29
CA HIS A 11 11.02 -9.69 12.97
C HIS A 11 9.52 -9.51 12.86
N HIS A 12 8.71 -10.48 13.29
CA HIS A 12 7.29 -10.52 12.98
C HIS A 12 6.40 -10.57 14.21
N ARG A 13 5.21 -9.97 14.06
CA ARG A 13 4.18 -9.98 15.09
C ARG A 13 2.81 -10.26 14.48
N VAL A 14 2.02 -11.11 15.13
CA VAL A 14 0.61 -11.35 14.78
C VAL A 14 -0.26 -11.01 15.98
N THR A 15 -1.10 -9.99 15.84
CA THR A 15 -2.03 -9.54 16.88
C THR A 15 -3.47 -9.77 16.44
N LEU A 16 -4.26 -10.47 17.25
CA LEU A 16 -5.69 -10.67 17.06
C LEU A 16 -6.49 -9.56 17.74
N PHE A 17 -7.44 -9.02 16.98
CA PHE A 17 -8.51 -8.14 17.44
C PHE A 17 -9.83 -8.88 17.22
N PRO A 18 -10.44 -9.45 18.28
CA PRO A 18 -11.72 -10.13 18.17
C PRO A 18 -12.82 -9.17 17.72
N GLY A 19 -13.75 -9.65 16.91
CA GLY A 19 -14.98 -8.94 16.58
C GLY A 19 -15.91 -8.81 17.81
N PRO A 20 -16.92 -7.92 17.76
CA PRO A 20 -17.76 -7.60 18.92
C PRO A 20 -18.54 -8.78 19.51
N ALA A 21 -18.95 -9.74 18.68
CA ALA A 21 -19.80 -10.87 19.07
C ALA A 21 -19.16 -12.24 18.76
N GLY A 22 -17.84 -12.26 18.49
CA GLY A 22 -17.17 -13.41 17.87
C GLY A 22 -17.56 -13.55 16.39
N SER A 23 -16.64 -14.07 15.58
CA SER A 23 -16.86 -14.21 14.13
C SER A 23 -16.38 -15.55 13.62
N ARG A 24 -17.14 -16.16 12.70
CA ARG A 24 -16.67 -17.31 11.90
C ARG A 24 -15.82 -16.87 10.71
N ARG A 25 -15.62 -15.56 10.54
CA ARG A 25 -14.93 -14.95 9.41
C ARG A 25 -13.82 -14.06 9.94
N ALA A 26 -12.66 -14.13 9.31
CA ALA A 26 -11.52 -13.30 9.70
C ALA A 26 -10.94 -12.53 8.52
N VAL A 27 -10.26 -11.44 8.84
CA VAL A 27 -9.38 -10.75 7.90
C VAL A 27 -7.95 -10.73 8.43
N VAL A 28 -6.99 -11.19 7.62
CA VAL A 28 -5.56 -11.09 7.91
C VAL A 28 -4.99 -9.88 7.18
N CYS A 29 -4.50 -8.89 7.91
CA CYS A 29 -4.02 -7.62 7.39
C CYS A 29 -2.50 -7.52 7.53
N PHE A 30 -1.80 -7.49 6.40
CA PHE A 30 -0.35 -7.30 6.36
C PHE A 30 -0.03 -5.82 6.27
N GLU A 31 0.75 -5.32 7.22
CA GLU A 31 1.05 -3.89 7.28
C GLU A 31 1.84 -3.39 6.06
N PRO A 32 1.61 -2.14 5.62
CA PRO A 32 2.46 -1.51 4.63
C PRO A 32 3.83 -1.17 5.21
N GLY A 33 4.81 -0.96 4.32
CA GLY A 33 6.08 -0.37 4.74
C GLY A 33 5.90 1.06 5.24
N ARG A 34 6.36 1.36 6.46
CA ARG A 34 6.39 2.72 7.03
C ARG A 34 7.58 3.52 6.48
N GLU A 35 7.62 4.84 6.68
CA GLU A 35 8.82 5.64 6.35
C GLU A 35 10.05 5.12 7.13
N ARG A 36 9.87 4.89 8.45
CA ARG A 36 10.84 4.24 9.32
C ARG A 36 10.28 2.93 9.87
N MET A 37 11.01 1.84 9.68
CA MET A 37 10.69 0.52 10.25
C MET A 37 11.84 0.10 11.16
N ALA A 38 11.77 0.51 12.43
CA ALA A 38 12.78 0.26 13.45
C ALA A 38 12.07 -0.26 14.72
N GLY A 39 11.52 -1.47 14.62
CA GLY A 39 10.64 -2.05 15.63
C GLY A 39 9.16 -1.97 15.24
N PHE A 40 8.33 -2.46 16.14
CA PHE A 40 6.88 -2.49 15.97
C PHE A 40 6.23 -1.22 16.51
N GLU A 41 5.31 -0.63 15.74
CA GLU A 41 4.37 0.37 16.25
C GLU A 41 3.14 -0.32 16.87
N PRO A 42 2.36 0.34 17.74
CA PRO A 42 1.12 -0.23 18.27
C PRO A 42 0.21 -0.76 17.16
N ALA A 43 -0.24 -2.02 17.32
CA ALA A 43 -1.17 -2.61 16.36
C ALA A 43 -2.55 -1.94 16.52
N ALA A 44 -3.28 -1.81 15.41
CA ALA A 44 -4.66 -1.33 15.41
C ALA A 44 -5.51 -2.21 14.49
N ALA A 45 -6.72 -2.54 14.93
CA ALA A 45 -7.69 -3.20 14.08
C ALA A 45 -8.05 -2.27 12.89
N PRO A 46 -8.15 -2.79 11.67
CA PRO A 46 -8.65 -1.98 10.56
C PRO A 46 -10.11 -1.60 10.83
N HIS A 47 -10.46 -0.31 10.63
CA HIS A 47 -11.81 0.20 10.92
C HIS A 47 -12.94 -0.59 10.24
N PHE A 48 -12.70 -1.13 9.04
CA PHE A 48 -13.71 -1.91 8.34
C PHE A 48 -14.02 -3.25 9.03
N ALA A 49 -13.06 -3.86 9.73
CA ALA A 49 -13.29 -5.17 10.37
C ALA A 49 -14.29 -5.06 11.51
N ALA A 50 -14.12 -4.06 12.38
CA ALA A 50 -15.06 -3.79 13.47
C ALA A 50 -16.48 -3.51 12.94
N ARG A 51 -16.59 -2.68 11.89
CA ARG A 51 -17.87 -2.35 11.25
C ARG A 51 -18.55 -3.55 10.59
N LEU A 52 -17.77 -4.53 10.13
CA LEU A 52 -18.26 -5.75 9.48
C LEU A 52 -18.37 -6.95 10.43
N GLY A 53 -18.11 -6.75 11.72
CA GLY A 53 -18.16 -7.84 12.72
C GLY A 53 -17.15 -8.96 12.46
N LEU A 54 -15.98 -8.62 11.91
CA LEU A 54 -14.92 -9.58 11.62
C LEU A 54 -13.89 -9.62 12.74
N ASP A 55 -13.32 -10.80 12.97
CA ASP A 55 -12.05 -10.91 13.66
C ASP A 55 -10.93 -10.40 12.74
N ALA A 56 -10.01 -9.59 13.27
CA ALA A 56 -8.89 -9.07 12.50
C ALA A 56 -7.56 -9.56 13.08
N LEU A 57 -6.75 -10.20 12.24
CA LEU A 57 -5.37 -10.54 12.55
C LEU A 57 -4.47 -9.52 11.85
N VAL A 58 -3.69 -8.75 12.62
CA VAL A 58 -2.75 -7.78 12.09
C VAL A 58 -1.36 -8.38 12.12
N VAL A 59 -0.75 -8.51 10.93
CA VAL A 59 0.61 -9.02 10.72
C VAL A 59 1.54 -7.84 10.52
N GLN A 60 2.51 -7.70 11.41
CA GLN A 60 3.50 -6.63 11.40
C GLN A 60 4.91 -7.17 11.24
N THR A 61 5.78 -6.32 10.71
CA THR A 61 7.23 -6.52 10.69
C THR A 61 7.96 -5.37 11.39
N ALA A 62 8.97 -5.71 12.17
CA ALA A 62 9.83 -4.75 12.86
C ALA A 62 10.77 -4.01 11.88
N ARG A 63 11.02 -4.60 10.71
CA ARG A 63 11.98 -4.11 9.72
C ARG A 63 11.34 -4.09 8.35
N ARG A 64 11.98 -3.41 7.40
CA ARG A 64 11.52 -3.40 6.01
C ARG A 64 12.03 -4.64 5.27
N ASP A 65 11.50 -5.80 5.60
CA ASP A 65 12.00 -7.11 5.15
C ASP A 65 11.00 -7.92 4.31
N TRP A 66 9.86 -7.33 3.93
CA TRP A 66 8.82 -8.03 3.16
C TRP A 66 8.29 -9.29 3.86
N PHE A 67 8.28 -9.31 5.20
CA PHE A 67 7.87 -10.45 6.01
C PHE A 67 8.81 -11.67 5.84
N LEU A 68 10.06 -11.42 5.46
CA LEU A 68 11.09 -12.43 5.27
C LEU A 68 12.11 -12.38 6.41
N SER A 69 12.32 -13.52 7.05
CA SER A 69 13.40 -13.75 8.00
C SER A 69 13.72 -15.26 8.09
N PRO A 70 14.81 -15.66 8.74
CA PRO A 70 15.03 -17.07 9.07
C PRO A 70 13.86 -17.71 9.87
N ALA A 71 13.04 -16.89 10.54
CA ALA A 71 11.85 -17.32 11.27
C ALA A 71 10.54 -17.28 10.44
N SER A 72 10.58 -16.98 9.13
CA SER A 72 9.40 -17.00 8.26
C SER A 72 8.59 -18.31 8.30
N PRO A 73 9.18 -19.52 8.47
CA PRO A 73 8.41 -20.74 8.71
C PRO A 73 7.57 -20.71 9.99
N ALA A 74 8.08 -20.08 11.06
CA ALA A 74 7.34 -19.93 12.32
C ALA A 74 6.15 -18.96 12.15
N LEU A 75 6.31 -17.88 11.38
CA LEU A 75 5.21 -17.00 11.01
C LEU A 75 4.13 -17.76 10.22
N ALA A 76 4.50 -18.57 9.22
CA ALA A 76 3.55 -19.39 8.47
C ALA A 76 2.78 -20.36 9.39
N ALA A 77 3.47 -21.05 10.30
CA ALA A 77 2.85 -21.96 11.26
C ALA A 77 1.89 -21.23 12.23
N ALA A 78 2.28 -20.04 12.69
CA ALA A 78 1.44 -19.21 13.53
C ALA A 78 0.17 -18.76 12.81
N LEU A 79 0.28 -18.28 11.56
CA LEU A 79 -0.86 -17.90 10.75
C LEU A 79 -1.81 -19.07 10.52
N ARG A 80 -1.28 -20.26 10.22
CA ARG A 80 -2.07 -21.49 10.06
C ARG A 80 -2.86 -21.84 11.30
N ARG A 81 -2.22 -21.85 12.48
CA ARG A 81 -2.91 -22.10 13.76
C ARG A 81 -3.94 -21.02 14.07
N ALA A 82 -3.56 -19.76 13.88
CA ALA A 82 -4.40 -18.62 14.24
C ALA A 82 -5.67 -18.54 13.38
N THR A 83 -5.62 -19.06 12.16
CA THR A 83 -6.74 -19.00 11.24
C THR A 83 -7.61 -20.27 11.26
N ALA A 84 -7.10 -21.41 11.76
CA ALA A 84 -7.64 -22.76 11.52
C ALA A 84 -9.15 -22.96 11.79
N ASN A 85 -9.73 -22.17 12.70
CA ASN A 85 -11.13 -22.30 13.12
C ASN A 85 -12.09 -21.34 12.40
N TYR A 86 -11.60 -20.47 11.52
CA TYR A 86 -12.46 -19.60 10.72
C TYR A 86 -13.00 -20.37 9.51
N ALA A 87 -14.28 -20.18 9.21
CA ALA A 87 -14.90 -20.74 8.02
C ALA A 87 -14.46 -19.99 6.75
N GLU A 88 -14.09 -18.71 6.89
CA GLU A 88 -13.68 -17.87 5.78
C GLU A 88 -12.60 -16.89 6.23
N VAL A 89 -11.49 -16.84 5.49
CA VAL A 89 -10.40 -15.90 5.74
C VAL A 89 -10.17 -15.05 4.51
N CYS A 90 -10.34 -13.73 4.66
CA CYS A 90 -9.91 -12.76 3.66
C CYS A 90 -8.52 -12.21 4.02
N LEU A 91 -7.74 -11.81 3.04
CA LEU A 91 -6.45 -11.15 3.26
C LEU A 91 -6.52 -9.69 2.79
N SER A 92 -5.70 -8.83 3.38
CA SER A 92 -5.49 -7.48 2.85
C SER A 92 -4.05 -7.03 3.02
N GLY A 93 -3.57 -6.23 2.07
CA GLY A 93 -2.21 -5.75 2.08
C GLY A 93 -1.96 -4.64 1.07
N PHE A 94 -1.09 -3.70 1.43
CA PHE A 94 -0.71 -2.56 0.61
C PHE A 94 0.80 -2.60 0.34
N SER A 95 1.23 -2.41 -0.90
CA SER A 95 2.66 -2.34 -1.23
C SER A 95 3.38 -3.64 -0.80
N MET A 96 4.35 -3.54 0.12
CA MET A 96 4.98 -4.67 0.80
C MET A 96 3.98 -5.60 1.52
N GLY A 97 2.92 -5.04 2.12
CA GLY A 97 1.85 -5.84 2.71
C GLY A 97 1.10 -6.68 1.69
N GLY A 98 0.98 -6.19 0.45
CA GLY A 98 0.40 -6.95 -0.66
C GLY A 98 1.21 -8.20 -0.99
N TYR A 99 2.55 -8.11 -0.93
CA TYR A 99 3.43 -9.27 -1.05
C TYR A 99 3.16 -10.30 0.06
N GLY A 100 3.14 -9.85 1.32
CA GLY A 100 2.87 -10.73 2.46
C GLY A 100 1.51 -11.45 2.36
N ALA A 101 0.46 -10.72 1.96
CA ALA A 101 -0.87 -11.28 1.77
C ALA A 101 -0.90 -12.37 0.68
N LEU A 102 -0.18 -12.18 -0.42
CA LEU A 102 -0.08 -13.19 -1.48
C LEU A 102 0.77 -14.39 -1.06
N LEU A 103 1.95 -14.14 -0.48
CA LEU A 103 2.91 -15.17 -0.07
C LEU A 103 2.34 -16.12 0.99
N TYR A 104 1.65 -15.57 1.99
CA TYR A 104 1.10 -16.34 3.11
C TYR A 104 -0.36 -16.78 2.92
N SER A 105 -0.93 -16.58 1.72
CA SER A 105 -2.34 -16.90 1.45
C SER A 105 -2.70 -18.37 1.75
N ALA A 106 -1.85 -19.33 1.38
CA ALA A 106 -2.08 -20.74 1.69
C ALA A 106 -1.93 -21.06 3.19
N ALA A 107 -0.99 -20.42 3.89
CA ALA A 107 -0.82 -20.60 5.33
C ALA A 107 -2.07 -20.13 6.09
N CYS A 108 -2.68 -19.04 5.63
CA CYS A 108 -3.93 -18.49 6.17
C CYS A 108 -5.20 -19.19 5.65
N HIS A 109 -5.11 -20.20 4.78
CA HIS A 109 -6.23 -20.73 3.97
C HIS A 109 -7.16 -19.63 3.43
N GLY A 110 -6.56 -18.53 2.98
CA GLY A 110 -7.30 -17.37 2.55
C GLY A 110 -8.00 -17.63 1.22
N VAL A 111 -9.28 -17.25 1.15
CA VAL A 111 -10.12 -17.47 -0.04
C VAL A 111 -10.10 -16.29 -1.00
N ARG A 112 -9.92 -15.07 -0.46
CA ARG A 112 -9.90 -13.82 -1.22
C ARG A 112 -8.92 -12.81 -0.62
N ALA A 113 -8.34 -11.96 -1.46
CA ALA A 113 -7.47 -10.88 -1.01
C ALA A 113 -7.84 -9.51 -1.61
N MET A 114 -7.68 -8.46 -0.81
CA MET A 114 -7.60 -7.08 -1.27
C MET A 114 -6.13 -6.65 -1.26
N VAL A 115 -5.48 -6.63 -2.43
CA VAL A 115 -4.10 -6.13 -2.54
C VAL A 115 -4.05 -4.83 -3.34
N VAL A 116 -3.37 -3.82 -2.79
CA VAL A 116 -3.33 -2.46 -3.36
C VAL A 116 -1.89 -2.05 -3.62
N SER A 117 -1.62 -1.69 -4.87
CA SER A 117 -0.27 -1.42 -5.39
C SER A 117 0.76 -2.45 -4.90
N PRO A 118 0.49 -3.77 -5.04
CA PRO A 118 1.34 -4.79 -4.46
C PRO A 118 2.74 -4.75 -5.05
N GLN A 119 3.74 -5.16 -4.27
CA GLN A 119 5.10 -5.37 -4.75
C GLN A 119 5.32 -6.87 -4.94
N TYR A 120 4.98 -7.40 -6.12
CA TYR A 120 5.02 -8.84 -6.43
C TYR A 120 6.34 -9.51 -6.03
N CYS A 121 7.45 -8.89 -6.42
CA CYS A 121 8.81 -9.25 -6.02
C CYS A 121 9.70 -8.03 -6.25
N ILE A 122 10.69 -7.78 -5.37
CA ILE A 122 11.65 -6.69 -5.55
C ILE A 122 13.09 -7.18 -5.80
N ASP A 123 13.26 -8.49 -5.99
CA ASP A 123 14.51 -9.08 -6.46
C ASP A 123 14.84 -8.53 -7.87
N PRO A 124 16.02 -7.92 -8.09
CA PRO A 124 16.44 -7.41 -9.40
C PRO A 124 16.43 -8.46 -10.52
N ALA A 125 16.57 -9.75 -10.20
CA ALA A 125 16.47 -10.83 -11.19
C ALA A 125 15.04 -11.04 -11.70
N VAL A 126 14.03 -10.68 -10.91
CA VAL A 126 12.60 -10.84 -11.22
C VAL A 126 11.98 -9.51 -11.66
N ALA A 127 12.37 -8.41 -11.02
CA ALA A 127 11.86 -7.06 -11.23
C ALA A 127 12.97 -6.07 -11.60
N PRO A 128 13.75 -6.30 -12.69
CA PRO A 128 14.79 -5.37 -13.13
C PRO A 128 14.22 -4.00 -13.55
N TRP A 129 12.91 -3.94 -13.79
CA TRP A 129 12.15 -2.74 -14.12
C TRP A 129 11.76 -1.89 -12.90
N ASP A 130 12.10 -2.31 -11.66
CA ASP A 130 11.89 -1.53 -10.43
C ASP A 130 13.23 -1.22 -9.71
N PRO A 131 14.14 -0.46 -10.36
CA PRO A 131 15.46 -0.17 -9.82
C PRO A 131 15.41 0.60 -8.50
N GLY A 132 14.33 1.35 -8.25
CA GLY A 132 14.07 2.06 -6.99
C GLY A 132 13.83 1.15 -5.77
N ARG A 133 13.88 -0.18 -5.95
CA ARG A 133 13.78 -1.18 -4.87
C ARG A 133 15.02 -2.06 -4.72
N HIS A 134 15.99 -2.00 -5.63
CA HIS A 134 17.18 -2.88 -5.58
C HIS A 134 17.97 -2.72 -4.27
N ASP A 135 18.16 -1.49 -3.78
CA ASP A 135 18.81 -1.25 -2.48
C ASP A 135 18.01 -1.82 -1.31
N LYS A 136 16.67 -1.82 -1.41
CA LYS A 136 15.82 -2.40 -0.37
C LYS A 136 15.94 -3.93 -0.38
N PHE A 137 15.98 -4.54 -1.56
CA PHE A 137 16.23 -5.98 -1.70
C PHE A 137 17.60 -6.38 -1.12
N ARG A 138 18.67 -5.64 -1.46
CA ARG A 138 19.99 -5.88 -0.87
C ARG A 138 19.98 -5.89 0.66
N ARG A 139 19.17 -5.04 1.29
CA ARG A 139 19.02 -4.97 2.76
C ARG A 139 18.21 -6.12 3.36
N ILE A 140 17.40 -6.83 2.57
CA ILE A 140 16.73 -8.06 3.01
C ILE A 140 17.80 -9.15 3.26
N GLY A 141 18.84 -9.20 2.43
CA GLY A 141 20.01 -10.06 2.64
C GLY A 141 19.75 -11.56 2.42
N GLN A 142 18.63 -11.93 1.81
CA GLN A 142 18.26 -13.31 1.49
C GLN A 142 17.35 -13.37 0.24
N PRO A 143 17.23 -14.53 -0.41
CA PRO A 143 16.35 -14.70 -1.56
C PRO A 143 14.89 -14.38 -1.23
N MET A 144 14.20 -13.79 -2.20
CA MET A 144 12.78 -13.45 -2.09
C MET A 144 11.95 -14.49 -2.84
N PRO A 145 11.16 -15.34 -2.15
CA PRO A 145 10.32 -16.32 -2.83
C PRO A 145 9.25 -15.63 -3.68
N LEU A 146 8.95 -16.22 -4.84
CA LEU A 146 7.79 -15.76 -5.61
C LEU A 146 6.51 -16.09 -4.83
N PRO A 147 5.53 -15.17 -4.74
CA PRO A 147 4.35 -15.39 -3.91
C PRO A 147 3.62 -16.72 -4.16
N GLN A 148 3.54 -17.18 -5.41
CA GLN A 148 2.87 -18.43 -5.77
C GLN A 148 3.64 -19.71 -5.41
N SER A 149 4.91 -19.62 -4.98
CA SER A 149 5.65 -20.80 -4.51
C SER A 149 5.25 -21.23 -3.10
N GLN A 150 4.58 -20.34 -2.35
CA GLN A 150 4.12 -20.60 -0.99
C GLN A 150 2.64 -20.26 -0.78
N GLY A 151 2.10 -19.30 -1.54
CA GLY A 151 0.70 -18.92 -1.53
C GLY A 151 -0.20 -19.89 -2.31
N ASP A 152 -1.51 -19.71 -2.23
CA ASP A 152 -2.50 -20.50 -2.97
C ASP A 152 -2.81 -19.82 -4.32
N PRO A 153 -2.44 -20.41 -5.48
CA PRO A 153 -2.72 -19.82 -6.79
C PRO A 153 -4.22 -19.67 -7.10
N ARG A 154 -5.10 -20.35 -6.35
CA ARG A 154 -6.57 -20.25 -6.48
C ARG A 154 -7.15 -19.04 -5.74
N LEU A 155 -6.33 -18.27 -5.04
CA LEU A 155 -6.75 -17.08 -4.31
C LEU A 155 -7.51 -16.12 -5.22
N GLY A 156 -8.77 -15.85 -4.88
CA GLY A 156 -9.58 -14.83 -5.55
C GLY A 156 -9.32 -13.44 -4.99
N GLY A 157 -10.12 -12.46 -5.42
CA GLY A 157 -10.07 -11.12 -4.86
C GLY A 157 -9.72 -10.05 -5.89
N ILE A 158 -9.10 -8.97 -5.44
CA ILE A 158 -8.80 -7.80 -6.27
C ILE A 158 -7.35 -7.35 -6.15
N VAL A 159 -6.82 -6.90 -7.28
CA VAL A 159 -5.54 -6.19 -7.40
C VAL A 159 -5.84 -4.76 -7.85
N LEU A 160 -5.70 -3.79 -6.95
CA LEU A 160 -5.83 -2.37 -7.30
C LEU A 160 -4.45 -1.81 -7.66
N TYR A 161 -4.34 -1.11 -8.78
CA TYR A 161 -3.06 -0.54 -9.22
C TYR A 161 -3.25 0.74 -10.01
N ASP A 162 -2.24 1.62 -9.99
CA ASP A 162 -2.22 2.81 -10.83
C ASP A 162 -1.46 2.53 -12.13
N PRO A 163 -2.14 2.44 -13.29
CA PRO A 163 -1.46 2.18 -14.56
C PRO A 163 -0.54 3.31 -15.03
N ALA A 164 -0.63 4.51 -14.44
CA ALA A 164 0.26 5.63 -14.74
C ALA A 164 1.64 5.48 -14.10
N ILE A 165 1.77 4.60 -13.11
CA ILE A 165 3.05 4.23 -12.49
C ILE A 165 3.53 2.93 -13.17
N PRO A 166 4.61 2.96 -13.98
CA PRO A 166 5.06 1.79 -14.73
C PRO A 166 5.32 0.57 -13.85
N GLU A 167 5.89 0.76 -12.66
CA GLU A 167 6.22 -0.28 -11.70
C GLU A 167 4.97 -0.93 -11.12
N ASP A 168 3.96 -0.15 -10.69
CA ASP A 168 2.68 -0.68 -10.20
C ASP A 168 1.98 -1.54 -11.27
N ARG A 169 2.01 -1.08 -12.53
CA ARG A 169 1.45 -1.81 -13.66
C ARG A 169 2.16 -3.14 -13.89
N GLN A 170 3.49 -3.17 -13.79
CA GLN A 170 4.26 -4.40 -13.94
C GLN A 170 4.03 -5.36 -12.76
N HIS A 171 4.07 -4.86 -11.51
CA HIS A 171 3.73 -5.68 -10.35
C HIS A 171 2.33 -6.30 -10.46
N ALA A 172 1.32 -5.50 -10.83
CA ALA A 172 -0.04 -6.00 -11.00
C ALA A 172 -0.13 -7.08 -12.08
N ARG A 173 0.57 -6.94 -13.21
CA ARG A 173 0.63 -7.97 -14.25
C ARG A 173 1.21 -9.28 -13.74
N HIS A 174 2.31 -9.22 -12.98
CA HIS A 174 2.90 -10.43 -12.40
C HIS A 174 1.99 -11.09 -11.36
N VAL A 175 1.31 -10.30 -10.51
CA VAL A 175 0.30 -10.84 -9.58
C VAL A 175 -0.82 -11.54 -10.34
N LEU A 176 -1.44 -10.89 -11.33
CA LEU A 176 -2.56 -11.45 -12.08
C LEU A 176 -2.18 -12.69 -12.91
N LYS A 177 -0.91 -12.79 -13.33
CA LYS A 177 -0.38 -14.01 -13.95
C LYS A 177 -0.22 -15.15 -12.94
N ALA A 178 0.24 -14.84 -11.73
CA ALA A 178 0.48 -15.82 -10.67
C ALA A 178 -0.81 -16.28 -9.96
N PHE A 179 -1.82 -15.41 -9.90
CA PHE A 179 -3.10 -15.63 -9.23
C PHE A 179 -4.26 -15.31 -10.20
N PRO A 180 -4.57 -16.21 -11.15
CA PRO A 180 -5.50 -15.94 -12.23
C PRO A 180 -6.97 -15.77 -11.80
N ALA A 181 -7.33 -16.18 -10.56
CA ALA A 181 -8.65 -15.95 -9.99
C ALA A 181 -8.84 -14.53 -9.45
N MET A 182 -7.79 -13.70 -9.39
CA MET A 182 -7.90 -12.31 -8.95
C MET A 182 -8.32 -11.37 -10.08
N THR A 183 -9.09 -10.34 -9.74
CA THR A 183 -9.53 -9.30 -10.68
C THR A 183 -8.64 -8.06 -10.59
N GLY A 184 -8.03 -7.68 -11.71
CA GLY A 184 -7.28 -6.42 -11.82
C GLY A 184 -8.20 -5.22 -11.99
N VAL A 185 -7.98 -4.16 -11.19
CA VAL A 185 -8.71 -2.89 -11.31
C VAL A 185 -7.71 -1.73 -11.39
N ALA A 186 -7.60 -1.16 -12.58
CA ALA A 186 -6.81 0.03 -12.84
C ALA A 186 -7.49 1.29 -12.27
N LEU A 187 -6.75 2.06 -11.46
CA LEU A 187 -7.17 3.33 -10.88
C LEU A 187 -6.16 4.43 -11.27
N PRO A 188 -6.24 4.96 -12.52
CA PRO A 188 -5.26 5.92 -13.03
C PRO A 188 -5.13 7.16 -12.15
N HIS A 189 -3.88 7.57 -11.92
CA HIS A 189 -3.49 8.72 -11.10
C HIS A 189 -4.00 8.63 -9.65
N GLY A 190 -4.32 7.42 -9.17
CA GLY A 190 -4.59 7.13 -7.77
C GLY A 190 -3.35 7.29 -6.88
N GLY A 191 -2.17 7.13 -7.46
CA GLY A 191 -0.86 7.16 -6.80
C GLY A 191 -0.44 5.79 -6.29
N HIS A 192 0.53 5.78 -5.38
CA HIS A 192 0.96 4.57 -4.65
C HIS A 192 0.74 4.83 -3.15
N PRO A 193 -0.38 4.38 -2.55
CA PRO A 193 -1.28 3.35 -3.07
C PRO A 193 -2.33 3.85 -4.08
N ALA A 194 -2.69 2.99 -5.04
CA ALA A 194 -3.66 3.28 -6.10
C ALA A 194 -5.07 3.62 -5.58
N SER A 195 -5.41 3.19 -4.36
CA SER A 195 -6.67 3.53 -3.71
C SER A 195 -6.69 4.94 -3.11
N GLY A 196 -5.65 5.77 -3.27
CA GLY A 196 -5.52 7.05 -2.58
C GLY A 196 -6.71 8.00 -2.80
N VAL A 197 -7.19 8.10 -4.04
CA VAL A 197 -8.38 8.91 -4.41
C VAL A 197 -9.64 8.40 -3.72
N LEU A 198 -9.81 7.08 -3.64
CA LEU A 198 -10.92 6.47 -2.91
C LEU A 198 -10.77 6.65 -1.39
N GLY A 199 -9.55 6.70 -0.88
CA GLY A 199 -9.23 7.04 0.50
C GLY A 199 -9.70 8.43 0.88
N GLU A 200 -9.36 9.44 0.08
CA GLU A 200 -9.81 10.84 0.28
C GLU A 200 -11.33 10.97 0.26
N ALA A 201 -12.01 10.14 -0.53
CA ALA A 201 -13.48 10.10 -0.59
C ALA A 201 -14.13 9.22 0.50
N GLY A 202 -13.36 8.65 1.43
CA GLY A 202 -13.87 7.79 2.50
C GLY A 202 -14.42 6.44 2.02
N ARG A 203 -13.96 5.94 0.86
CA ARG A 203 -14.53 4.75 0.17
C ARG A 203 -13.71 3.48 0.30
N VAL A 204 -12.54 3.47 0.97
CA VAL A 204 -11.71 2.25 1.15
C VAL A 204 -12.49 1.12 1.84
N GLY A 205 -13.34 1.44 2.81
CA GLY A 205 -14.19 0.45 3.48
C GLY A 205 -15.15 -0.29 2.53
N ARG A 206 -15.60 0.37 1.45
CA ARG A 206 -16.48 -0.23 0.45
C ARG A 206 -15.75 -1.27 -0.41
N ILE A 207 -14.46 -1.08 -0.62
CA ILE A 207 -13.61 -2.02 -1.34
C ILE A 207 -13.47 -3.31 -0.52
N ALA A 208 -13.12 -3.17 0.77
CA ALA A 208 -13.01 -4.29 1.69
C ALA A 208 -14.35 -5.05 1.77
N GLU A 209 -15.48 -4.34 1.88
CA GLU A 209 -16.82 -4.95 1.84
C GLU A 209 -17.08 -5.81 0.61
N MET A 210 -16.71 -5.34 -0.59
CA MET A 210 -16.92 -6.09 -1.83
C MET A 210 -16.12 -7.40 -1.82
N VAL A 211 -14.89 -7.37 -1.33
CA VAL A 211 -14.01 -8.56 -1.23
C VAL A 211 -14.53 -9.53 -0.17
N ILE A 212 -14.91 -9.00 0.99
CA ILE A 212 -15.47 -9.78 2.09
C ILE A 212 -16.79 -10.43 1.64
N ALA A 213 -17.71 -9.68 1.04
CA ALA A 213 -19.02 -10.20 0.65
C ALA A 213 -19.01 -11.05 -0.64
N ASP A 214 -17.84 -11.29 -1.26
CA ASP A 214 -17.70 -11.96 -2.56
C ASP A 214 -18.54 -11.32 -3.67
N ARG A 215 -18.62 -9.98 -3.67
CA ARG A 215 -19.37 -9.18 -4.64
C ARG A 215 -18.46 -8.16 -5.29
N ILE A 216 -17.36 -8.66 -5.85
CA ILE A 216 -16.33 -7.86 -6.50
C ILE A 216 -16.88 -7.33 -7.82
N ASP A 217 -16.97 -6.00 -7.92
CA ASP A 217 -17.37 -5.32 -9.14
C ASP A 217 -16.30 -4.27 -9.53
N GLY A 218 -15.44 -4.66 -10.46
CA GLY A 218 -14.39 -3.79 -10.97
C GLY A 218 -14.92 -2.57 -11.72
N ALA A 219 -16.09 -2.65 -12.35
CA ALA A 219 -16.69 -1.52 -13.05
C ALA A 219 -17.21 -0.48 -12.04
N ALA A 220 -17.92 -0.93 -11.01
CA ALA A 220 -18.36 -0.05 -9.92
C ALA A 220 -17.19 0.65 -9.22
N LEU A 221 -16.07 -0.06 -8.98
CA LEU A 221 -14.86 0.55 -8.40
C LEU A 221 -14.25 1.61 -9.30
N ARG A 222 -14.16 1.37 -10.62
CA ARG A 222 -13.69 2.36 -11.59
C ARG A 222 -14.60 3.59 -11.64
N ASP A 223 -15.91 3.40 -11.54
CA ASP A 223 -16.84 4.51 -11.53
C ASP A 223 -16.80 5.31 -10.23
N LEU A 224 -16.61 4.65 -9.08
CA LEU A 224 -16.35 5.32 -7.80
C LEU A 224 -15.09 6.19 -7.89
N HIS A 225 -14.02 5.66 -8.46
CA HIS A 225 -12.78 6.41 -8.68
C HIS A 225 -12.99 7.61 -9.61
N ARG A 226 -13.69 7.39 -10.74
CA ARG A 226 -14.02 8.46 -11.71
C ARG A 226 -14.83 9.58 -11.08
N ARG A 227 -15.77 9.27 -10.20
CA ARG A 227 -16.59 10.26 -9.48
C ARG A 227 -15.75 11.02 -8.45
N ALA A 228 -14.93 10.31 -7.68
CA ALA A 228 -14.10 10.90 -6.62
C ALA A 228 -12.97 11.79 -7.16
N ARG A 229 -12.37 11.46 -8.31
CA ARG A 229 -11.15 12.10 -8.81
C ARG A 229 -11.26 13.61 -9.06
N ARG A 230 -12.47 14.12 -9.34
CA ARG A 230 -12.69 15.55 -9.64
C ARG A 230 -12.30 16.47 -8.48
N ASN A 231 -12.49 16.01 -7.25
CA ASN A 231 -12.27 16.78 -6.03
C ASN A 231 -11.02 16.31 -5.27
N SER A 232 -10.20 15.44 -5.87
CA SER A 232 -9.02 14.87 -5.21
C SER A 232 -7.77 15.67 -5.52
N ALA A 233 -7.17 16.29 -4.50
CA ALA A 233 -5.88 16.97 -4.60
C ALA A 233 -4.78 15.99 -5.05
N ARG A 234 -4.83 14.74 -4.57
CA ARG A 234 -3.89 13.68 -4.99
C ARG A 234 -4.04 13.31 -6.46
N TYR A 235 -5.27 13.21 -6.97
CA TYR A 235 -5.47 12.96 -8.40
C TYR A 235 -4.87 14.09 -9.24
N ARG A 236 -5.14 15.36 -8.88
CA ARG A 236 -4.59 16.53 -9.57
C ARG A 236 -3.06 16.53 -9.54
N LEU A 237 -2.46 16.24 -8.38
CA LEU A 237 -1.02 16.10 -8.22
C LEU A 237 -0.45 15.03 -9.14
N ASN A 238 -0.94 13.80 -9.04
CA ASN A 238 -0.42 12.67 -9.82
C ASN A 238 -0.60 12.87 -11.33
N LEU A 239 -1.69 13.50 -11.75
CA LEU A 239 -1.90 13.86 -13.16
C LEU A 239 -0.90 14.92 -13.62
N ALA A 240 -0.66 15.96 -12.81
CA ALA A 240 0.32 16.99 -13.13
C ALA A 240 1.74 16.43 -13.20
N LEU A 241 2.13 15.59 -12.24
CA LEU A 241 3.43 14.90 -12.22
C LEU A 241 3.62 14.02 -13.48
N ALA A 242 2.62 13.23 -13.84
CA ALA A 242 2.68 12.37 -15.02
C ALA A 242 2.78 13.16 -16.34
N GLY A 243 2.25 14.39 -16.37
CA GLY A 243 2.25 15.25 -17.55
C GLY A 243 3.38 16.27 -17.61
N ALA A 244 4.08 16.55 -16.50
CA ALA A 244 4.97 17.71 -16.35
C ALA A 244 6.06 17.78 -17.44
N ALA A 245 6.70 16.66 -17.77
CA ALA A 245 7.76 16.62 -18.78
C ALA A 245 7.29 17.01 -20.20
N ARG A 246 6.02 16.72 -20.55
CA ARG A 246 5.46 17.00 -21.88
C ARG A 246 4.58 18.25 -21.91
N HIS A 247 4.00 18.60 -20.77
CA HIS A 247 2.95 19.63 -20.64
C HIS A 247 3.23 20.56 -19.45
N GLY A 248 4.49 20.98 -19.28
CA GLY A 248 4.94 21.83 -18.17
C GLY A 248 4.06 23.06 -17.95
N ALA A 249 3.71 23.79 -19.03
CA ALA A 249 2.84 24.97 -18.96
C ALA A 249 1.43 24.69 -18.40
N ARG A 250 0.91 23.46 -18.55
CA ARG A 250 -0.37 23.04 -17.94
C ARG A 250 -0.20 22.50 -16.53
N ALA A 251 0.95 21.87 -16.24
CA ALA A 251 1.24 21.31 -14.93
C ALA A 251 1.59 22.38 -13.89
N LEU A 252 2.36 23.42 -14.29
CA LEU A 252 2.84 24.48 -13.42
C LEU A 252 1.74 25.14 -12.58
N PRO A 253 0.64 25.68 -13.14
CA PRO A 253 -0.38 26.35 -12.32
C PRO A 253 -1.06 25.39 -11.34
N VAL A 254 -1.22 24.11 -11.71
CA VAL A 254 -1.80 23.08 -10.83
C VAL A 254 -0.86 22.76 -9.67
N LEU A 255 0.44 22.59 -9.96
CA LEU A 255 1.45 22.33 -8.93
C LEU A 255 1.61 23.53 -8.00
N ALA A 256 1.61 24.76 -8.51
CA ALA A 256 1.66 25.99 -7.72
C ALA A 256 0.44 26.14 -6.80
N GLU A 257 -0.77 25.84 -7.28
CA GLU A 257 -1.98 25.83 -6.45
C GLU A 257 -1.88 24.79 -5.31
N LEU A 258 -1.46 23.56 -5.65
CA LEU A 258 -1.35 22.46 -4.68
C LEU A 258 -0.24 22.71 -3.65
N ALA A 259 0.88 23.30 -4.06
CA ALA A 259 2.00 23.61 -3.17
C ALA A 259 1.61 24.63 -2.07
N ARG A 260 0.57 25.44 -2.32
CA ARG A 260 0.01 26.38 -1.34
C ARG A 260 -1.15 25.80 -0.53
N THR A 261 -2.07 25.07 -1.17
CA THR A 261 -3.39 24.78 -0.58
C THR A 261 -3.60 23.33 -0.14
N ALA A 262 -2.76 22.39 -0.59
CA ALA A 262 -2.95 20.97 -0.28
C ALA A 262 -2.52 20.63 1.16
N ALA A 263 -2.78 19.40 1.58
CA ALA A 263 -2.23 18.88 2.83
C ALA A 263 -0.68 18.90 2.77
N PRO A 264 0.02 19.06 3.92
CA PRO A 264 1.47 19.31 3.96
C PRO A 264 2.31 18.34 3.12
N ARG A 265 1.97 17.04 3.12
CA ARG A 265 2.69 16.06 2.30
C ARG A 265 2.55 16.29 0.79
N LEU A 266 1.36 16.67 0.34
CA LEU A 266 1.12 16.96 -1.08
C LEU A 266 1.76 18.30 -1.48
N ARG A 267 1.82 19.26 -0.54
CA ARG A 267 2.56 20.52 -0.75
C ARG A 267 4.04 20.26 -1.00
N LEU A 268 4.66 19.37 -0.22
CA LEU A 268 6.05 18.96 -0.43
C LEU A 268 6.25 18.38 -1.83
N ASP A 269 5.41 17.41 -2.22
CA ASP A 269 5.54 16.73 -3.51
C ASP A 269 5.31 17.70 -4.68
N ALA A 270 4.37 18.64 -4.55
CA ALA A 270 4.14 19.70 -5.53
C ALA A 270 5.29 20.71 -5.61
N GLY A 271 5.81 21.17 -4.47
CA GLY A 271 6.95 22.10 -4.40
C GLY A 271 8.22 21.52 -5.02
N LEU A 272 8.53 20.25 -4.74
CA LEU A 272 9.65 19.54 -5.37
C LEU A 272 9.47 19.43 -6.90
N ALA A 273 8.25 19.23 -7.37
CA ALA A 273 7.94 19.13 -8.79
C ALA A 273 7.93 20.48 -9.51
N LEU A 274 7.83 21.60 -8.78
CA LEU A 274 7.99 22.94 -9.33
C LEU A 274 9.45 23.26 -9.61
N LEU A 275 10.41 22.76 -8.83
CA LEU A 275 11.84 23.08 -9.01
C LEU A 275 12.36 22.98 -10.46
N PRO A 276 12.04 21.92 -11.25
CA PRO A 276 12.46 21.85 -12.65
C PRO A 276 11.60 22.68 -13.63
N LEU A 277 10.44 23.21 -13.21
CA LEU A 277 9.52 23.99 -14.06
C LEU A 277 9.65 25.49 -13.81
N ASP A 278 9.82 25.88 -12.56
CA ASP A 278 10.00 27.24 -12.04
C ASP A 278 10.71 27.13 -10.69
N ARG A 279 12.04 27.30 -10.72
CA ARG A 279 12.90 27.08 -9.54
C ARG A 279 12.63 28.07 -8.42
N GLU A 280 12.37 29.34 -8.76
CA GLU A 280 12.08 30.39 -7.78
C GLU A 280 10.77 30.08 -7.05
N GLN A 281 9.71 29.79 -7.82
CA GLN A 281 8.42 29.44 -7.24
C GLN A 281 8.48 28.14 -6.43
N GLY A 282 9.23 27.14 -6.90
CA GLY A 282 9.44 25.89 -6.17
C GLY A 282 10.13 26.08 -4.82
N ILE A 283 11.21 26.89 -4.78
CA ILE A 283 11.91 27.22 -3.53
C ILE A 283 10.98 27.97 -2.57
N ALA A 284 10.30 29.02 -3.06
CA ALA A 284 9.38 29.80 -2.24
C ALA A 284 8.26 28.93 -1.63
N ALA A 285 7.69 28.00 -2.43
CA ALA A 285 6.66 27.10 -1.96
C ALA A 285 7.16 26.11 -0.88
N LEU A 286 8.39 25.62 -1.02
CA LEU A 286 9.02 24.72 -0.04
C LEU A 286 9.37 25.44 1.27
N LEU A 287 9.87 26.69 1.20
CA LEU A 287 10.12 27.50 2.39
C LEU A 287 8.82 27.78 3.15
N GLN A 288 7.78 28.24 2.46
CA GLN A 288 6.47 28.47 3.08
C GLN A 288 5.90 27.20 3.72
N LEU A 289 6.11 26.03 3.10
CA LEU A 289 5.70 24.76 3.70
C LEU A 289 6.40 24.48 5.03
N LEU A 290 7.71 24.74 5.11
CA LEU A 290 8.49 24.53 6.32
C LEU A 290 8.05 25.51 7.42
N ASP A 291 7.81 26.77 7.06
CA ASP A 291 7.30 27.79 8.00
C ASP A 291 5.92 27.41 8.55
N ASP A 292 5.03 26.91 7.68
CA ASP A 292 3.68 26.46 8.07
C ASP A 292 3.67 25.13 8.83
N THR A 293 4.79 24.39 8.83
CA THR A 293 4.90 23.04 9.42
C THR A 293 6.09 22.95 10.38
N PRO A 294 6.02 23.55 11.58
CA PRO A 294 7.13 23.58 12.53
C PRO A 294 7.66 22.19 12.94
N GLU A 295 6.78 21.17 12.93
CA GLU A 295 7.13 19.77 13.23
C GLU A 295 7.33 18.92 11.97
N ALA A 296 7.82 19.53 10.88
CA ALA A 296 8.05 18.82 9.62
C ALA A 296 8.94 17.57 9.83
N PRO A 297 8.56 16.41 9.25
CA PRO A 297 9.37 15.20 9.37
C PRO A 297 10.80 15.41 8.85
N ARG A 298 11.82 14.95 9.60
CA ARG A 298 13.25 15.05 9.20
C ARG A 298 13.53 14.46 7.81
N ALA A 299 12.73 13.47 7.38
CA ALA A 299 12.85 12.88 6.05
C ALA A 299 12.59 13.89 4.91
N TRP A 300 11.88 14.99 5.17
CA TRP A 300 11.59 16.03 4.19
C TRP A 300 12.85 16.83 3.86
N ALA A 301 13.67 17.20 4.86
CA ALA A 301 14.91 17.93 4.66
C ALA A 301 15.82 17.23 3.63
N GLY A 302 16.10 15.94 3.84
CA GLY A 302 16.92 15.18 2.89
C GLY A 302 16.31 15.05 1.49
N ARG A 303 14.97 15.11 1.34
CA ARG A 303 14.33 15.14 0.01
C ARG A 303 14.52 16.49 -0.67
N ILE A 304 14.36 17.59 0.07
CA ILE A 304 14.54 18.95 -0.42
C ILE A 304 16.00 19.17 -0.81
N GLU A 305 16.96 18.82 0.06
CA GLU A 305 18.40 18.93 -0.21
C GLU A 305 18.78 18.21 -1.51
N ARG A 306 18.34 16.95 -1.69
CA ARG A 306 18.63 16.20 -2.92
C ARG A 306 18.04 16.86 -4.16
N ALA A 307 16.85 17.44 -4.06
CA ALA A 307 16.19 18.08 -5.20
C ALA A 307 16.77 19.47 -5.53
N LEU A 308 17.35 20.17 -4.55
CA LEU A 308 18.04 21.43 -4.78
C LEU A 308 19.44 21.23 -5.37
N ALA A 309 20.06 20.08 -5.08
CA ALA A 309 21.37 19.69 -5.61
C ALA A 309 21.33 19.17 -7.06
N SER A 310 20.14 18.82 -7.58
CA SER A 310 19.90 18.49 -8.99
C SER A 310 19.55 19.71 -9.83
#